data_AF-A0A2X1L131-F1
#
_entry.id   AF-A0A2X1L131-F1
#
_cell.length_a   1.000
_cell.length_b   1.000
_cell.length_c   1.000
_cell.angle_alpha   90.00
_cell.angle_beta   90.00
_cell.angle_gamma   90.00
#
_symmetry.space_group_name_H-M   'P 1'
#
loop_
_entity.id
_entity.type
_entity.pdbx_description
1 polymer ?
#
loop_
_entity_poly.entity_id
_entity_poly.type
_entity_poly.pdbx_seq_one_letter_code
_entity_poly.pdbx_strand_id
1 'polypeptide(L)'
;MPGAGGRSCLERYEYAKHGACFGFDPDAYFGTMVRLNQEIKESEAGKFLADNYGKTVSRRDFDAAFAKSWGKENVKAVKLTCQGNLRI
;
A
#
# COMPACT_ATOMS: atom_id res chain seq x y z
N MET A 1 0.63 -1.71 -11.31
CA MET A 1 1.84 -1.39 -10.53
C MET A 1 3.01 -1.23 -11.49
N PRO A 2 3.88 -0.20 -11.32
CA PRO A 2 5.16 -0.16 -12.02
C PRO A 2 5.88 -1.49 -11.82
N GLY A 3 6.39 -2.10 -12.88
CA GLY A 3 7.06 -3.42 -12.82
C GLY A 3 6.17 -4.66 -12.94
N ALA A 4 4.84 -4.53 -12.98
CA ALA A 4 3.92 -5.67 -13.13
C ALA A 4 4.06 -6.47 -14.44
N GLY A 5 4.90 -6.03 -15.38
CA GLY A 5 5.22 -6.75 -16.62
C GLY A 5 6.55 -7.50 -16.59
N GLY A 6 7.27 -7.59 -15.45
CA GLY A 6 8.53 -8.33 -15.30
C GLY A 6 9.75 -7.76 -16.05
N ARG A 7 9.54 -6.83 -16.98
CA ARG A 7 10.60 -6.27 -17.84
C ARG A 7 11.53 -5.28 -17.12
N SER A 8 11.13 -4.74 -15.98
CA SER A 8 11.90 -3.72 -15.28
C SER A 8 12.87 -4.28 -14.23
N CYS A 9 12.85 -5.60 -13.94
CA CYS A 9 13.60 -6.21 -12.85
C CYS A 9 13.37 -5.52 -11.48
N LEU A 10 12.17 -4.96 -11.27
CA LEU A 10 11.88 -4.17 -10.07
C LEU A 10 11.93 -5.04 -8.81
N GLU A 11 11.44 -6.27 -8.91
CA GLU A 11 11.51 -7.25 -7.84
C GLU A 11 12.95 -7.53 -7.39
N ARG A 12 13.90 -7.67 -8.33
CA ARG A 12 15.32 -7.86 -7.99
C ARG A 12 15.91 -6.64 -7.28
N TYR A 13 15.57 -5.45 -7.77
CA TYR A 13 16.03 -4.20 -7.16
C TYR A 13 15.48 -4.03 -5.73
N GLU A 14 14.17 -4.21 -5.54
CA GLU A 14 13.51 -4.06 -4.24
C GLU A 14 14.00 -5.12 -3.24
N TYR A 15 14.24 -6.36 -3.67
CA TYR A 15 14.82 -7.38 -2.80
C TYR A 15 16.25 -7.04 -2.40
N ALA A 16 17.13 -6.71 -3.36
CA ALA A 16 18.53 -6.38 -3.07
C ALA A 16 18.66 -5.15 -2.16
N LYS A 17 17.76 -4.18 -2.30
CA LYS A 17 17.80 -2.93 -1.54
C LYS A 17 17.13 -3.02 -0.16
N HIS A 18 16.08 -3.83 -0.01
CA HIS A 18 15.25 -3.84 1.20
C HIS A 18 15.15 -5.22 1.85
N GLY A 19 14.86 -6.27 1.08
CA GLY A 19 14.66 -7.63 1.61
C GLY A 19 15.95 -8.27 2.13
N ALA A 20 17.04 -8.17 1.37
CA ALA A 20 18.32 -8.81 1.67
C ALA A 20 18.94 -8.32 2.99
N CYS A 21 18.64 -7.09 3.41
CA CYS A 21 19.12 -6.51 4.67
C CYS A 21 18.71 -7.33 5.91
N PHE A 22 17.58 -8.06 5.82
CA PHE A 22 17.04 -8.84 6.93
C PHE A 22 17.28 -10.35 6.78
N GLY A 23 17.93 -10.78 5.69
CA GLY A 23 18.17 -12.19 5.40
C GLY A 23 16.90 -13.01 5.15
N PHE A 24 15.81 -12.36 4.72
CA PHE A 24 14.57 -13.06 4.43
C PHE A 24 14.71 -13.98 3.23
N ASP A 25 14.00 -15.11 3.27
CA ASP A 25 13.80 -15.92 2.08
C ASP A 25 13.06 -15.10 1.00
N PRO A 26 13.54 -15.05 -0.26
CA PRO A 26 12.92 -14.24 -1.30
C PRO A 26 11.45 -14.57 -1.55
N ASP A 27 11.09 -15.85 -1.58
CA ASP A 27 9.73 -16.27 -1.88
C ASP A 27 8.79 -15.92 -0.72
N ALA A 28 9.24 -16.12 0.52
CA ALA A 28 8.50 -15.70 1.71
C ALA A 28 8.31 -14.17 1.79
N TYR A 29 9.33 -13.40 1.40
CA TYR A 29 9.28 -11.94 1.37
C TYR A 29 8.22 -11.43 0.39
N PHE A 30 8.29 -11.86 -0.87
CA PHE A 30 7.33 -11.44 -1.89
C PHE A 30 5.93 -12.03 -1.66
N GLY A 31 5.84 -13.29 -1.21
CA GLY A 31 4.56 -13.90 -0.84
C GLY A 31 3.85 -13.13 0.28
N THR A 32 4.61 -12.68 1.30
CA THR A 32 4.09 -11.81 2.36
C THR A 32 3.62 -10.47 1.82
N MET A 33 4.40 -9.84 0.93
CA MET A 33 3.99 -8.57 0.30
C MET A 33 2.69 -8.70 -0.51
N VAL A 34 2.54 -9.78 -1.29
CA VAL A 34 1.32 -10.03 -2.08
C VAL A 34 0.12 -10.22 -1.16
N ARG A 35 0.26 -11.00 -0.08
CA ARG A 35 -0.80 -11.20 0.92
C ARG A 35 -1.23 -9.87 1.56
N LEU A 36 -0.28 -9.09 2.08
CA LEU A 36 -0.58 -7.80 2.73
C LEU A 36 -1.22 -6.80 1.76
N ASN A 37 -0.76 -6.77 0.50
CA ASN A 37 -1.39 -5.95 -0.52
C ASN A 37 -2.84 -6.38 -0.80
N GLN A 38 -3.12 -7.69 -0.78
CA GLN A 38 -4.49 -8.19 -0.93
C GLN A 38 -5.38 -7.82 0.27
N GLU A 39 -4.88 -7.92 1.51
CA GLU A 39 -5.60 -7.50 2.71
C GLU A 39 -5.99 -6.01 2.66
N ILE A 40 -5.08 -5.14 2.19
CA ILE A 40 -5.42 -3.72 1.96
C ILE A 40 -6.48 -3.57 0.88
N LYS A 41 -6.35 -4.27 -0.26
CA LYS A 41 -7.32 -4.17 -1.37
C LYS A 41 -8.72 -4.61 -0.98
N GLU A 42 -8.85 -5.64 -0.14
CA GLU A 42 -10.14 -6.20 0.30
C GLU A 42 -10.78 -5.39 1.45
N SER A 43 -10.00 -4.55 2.13
CA SER A 43 -10.46 -3.68 3.21
C SER A 43 -11.41 -2.57 2.76
N GLU A 44 -12.04 -1.90 3.73
CA GLU A 44 -12.87 -0.73 3.48
C GLU A 44 -12.05 0.45 2.92
N ALA A 45 -10.78 0.57 3.27
CA ALA A 45 -9.88 1.56 2.66
C ALA A 45 -9.60 1.22 1.18
N GLY A 46 -9.39 -0.06 0.87
CA GLY A 46 -9.16 -0.53 -0.50
C GLY A 46 -10.38 -0.26 -1.41
N LYS A 47 -11.57 -0.61 -0.93
CA LYS A 47 -12.84 -0.29 -1.62
C LYS A 47 -13.03 1.22 -1.80
N PHE A 48 -12.80 2.01 -0.73
CA PHE A 48 -12.88 3.46 -0.80
C PHE A 48 -11.96 4.05 -1.89
N LEU A 49 -10.72 3.57 -1.99
CA LEU A 49 -9.80 4.00 -3.04
C LEU A 49 -10.29 3.62 -4.45
N ALA A 50 -10.83 2.41 -4.62
CA ALA A 50 -11.38 1.95 -5.89
C ALA A 50 -12.59 2.80 -6.33
N ASP A 51 -13.53 3.07 -5.43
CA ASP A 51 -14.76 3.83 -5.70
C ASP A 51 -14.50 5.32 -5.98
N ASN A 52 -13.34 5.83 -5.53
CA ASN A 52 -12.92 7.22 -5.70
C ASN A 52 -11.79 7.40 -6.71
N TYR A 53 -11.53 6.40 -7.56
CA TYR A 53 -10.53 6.53 -8.61
C TYR A 53 -10.82 7.73 -9.52
N GLY A 54 -9.82 8.58 -9.73
CA GLY A 54 -9.94 9.81 -10.53
C GLY A 54 -10.64 10.99 -9.83
N LYS A 55 -11.05 10.85 -8.58
CA LYS A 55 -11.70 11.91 -7.79
C LYS A 55 -10.74 12.49 -6.75
N THR A 56 -11.00 13.73 -6.35
CA THR A 56 -10.38 14.33 -5.15
C THR A 56 -11.18 13.90 -3.93
N VAL A 57 -10.47 13.39 -2.92
CA VAL A 57 -11.03 13.02 -1.62
C VAL A 57 -10.32 13.81 -0.52
N SER A 58 -10.91 13.89 0.68
CA SER A 58 -10.21 14.45 1.84
C SER A 58 -9.47 13.36 2.62
N ARG A 59 -8.40 13.74 3.34
CA ARG A 59 -7.69 12.86 4.27
C ARG A 59 -8.62 12.27 5.31
N ARG A 60 -9.57 13.05 5.81
CA ARG A 60 -10.55 12.61 6.81
C ARG A 60 -11.41 11.47 6.29
N ASP A 61 -11.82 11.51 5.02
CA ASP A 61 -12.65 10.46 4.43
C ASP A 61 -11.85 9.17 4.26
N PHE A 62 -10.58 9.28 3.84
CA PHE A 62 -9.66 8.14 3.81
C PHE A 62 -9.45 7.53 5.21
N ASP A 63 -9.16 8.37 6.21
CA ASP A 63 -8.93 7.92 7.59
C ASP A 63 -10.17 7.23 8.17
N ALA A 64 -11.37 7.74 7.85
CA ALA A 64 -12.63 7.11 8.25
C ALA A 64 -12.82 5.74 7.58
N ALA A 65 -12.47 5.60 6.30
CA ALA A 65 -12.50 4.31 5.61
C ALA A 65 -11.50 3.31 6.20
N PHE A 66 -10.28 3.75 6.48
CA PHE A 66 -9.25 2.93 7.13
C PHE A 66 -9.68 2.47 8.53
N ALA A 67 -10.25 3.36 9.34
CA ALA A 67 -10.70 3.04 10.69
C ALA A 67 -11.79 1.96 10.73
N LYS A 68 -12.54 1.73 9.65
CA LYS A 68 -13.53 0.64 9.59
C LYS A 68 -12.91 -0.75 9.61
N SER A 69 -11.67 -0.89 9.13
CA SER A 69 -10.98 -2.18 9.06
C SER A 69 -9.97 -2.36 10.19
N TRP A 70 -9.36 -1.27 10.68
CA TRP A 70 -8.30 -1.35 11.69
C TRP A 70 -8.54 -0.54 12.97
N GLY A 71 -9.68 0.12 13.14
CA GLY A 71 -9.96 0.93 14.33
C GLY A 71 -9.38 2.35 14.26
N LYS A 72 -9.96 3.27 15.04
CA LYS A 72 -9.66 4.71 14.98
C LYS A 72 -8.28 5.03 15.53
N GLU A 73 -7.87 4.31 16.57
CA GLU A 73 -6.57 4.44 17.23
C GLU A 73 -5.39 4.08 16.32
N ASN A 74 -5.64 3.29 15.26
CA ASN A 74 -4.61 2.78 14.36
C ASN A 74 -4.46 3.60 13.07
N VAL A 75 -5.31 4.61 12.83
CA VAL A 75 -5.19 5.51 11.66
C VAL A 75 -3.80 6.16 11.58
N LYS A 76 -3.19 6.48 12.73
CA LYS A 76 -1.85 7.07 12.81
C LYS A 76 -0.71 6.16 12.32
N ALA A 77 -0.98 4.86 12.16
CA ALA A 77 -0.01 3.91 11.64
C ALA A 77 0.18 4.03 10.12
N VAL A 78 -0.75 4.70 9.43
CA VAL A 78 -0.67 4.91 7.97
C VAL A 78 -0.10 6.28 7.64
N LYS A 79 0.92 6.27 6.79
CA LYS A 79 1.48 7.46 6.15
C LYS A 79 0.92 7.61 4.73
N LEU A 80 0.16 8.67 4.49
CA LEU A 80 -0.20 9.10 3.14
C LEU A 80 0.86 10.07 2.61
N THR A 81 1.36 9.80 1.41
CA THR A 81 2.30 10.67 0.69
C THR A 81 1.67 11.06 -0.64
N CYS A 82 1.57 12.36 -0.88
CA CYS A 82 0.91 12.92 -2.04
C CYS A 82 1.95 13.54 -2.96
N GLN A 83 1.82 13.33 -4.27
CA GLN A 83 2.76 13.89 -5.24
C GLN A 83 2.41 15.35 -5.56
N GLY A 84 3.40 16.23 -5.54
CA GLY A 84 3.22 17.67 -5.76
C GLY A 84 2.71 18.41 -4.51
N ASN A 85 2.08 19.58 -4.71
CA ASN A 85 1.53 20.39 -3.62
C ASN A 85 0.14 19.93 -3.14
N LEU A 86 -0.34 18.76 -3.59
CA LEU A 86 -1.64 18.25 -3.16
C LEU A 86 -1.57 17.86 -1.68
N ARG A 87 -2.25 18.62 -0.83
CA ARG A 87 -2.60 18.18 0.52
C ARG A 87 -3.99 17.56 0.42
N ILE A 88 -4.03 16.23 0.48
CA ILE A 88 -5.27 15.46 0.70
C ILE A 88 -5.64 15.61 2.17
#